data_AF-A0A959ISC1-F1
#
_entry.id   AF-A0A959ISC1-F1
#
_cell.length_a   1.000
_cell.length_b   1.000
_cell.length_c   1.000
_cell.angle_alpha   90.00
_cell.angle_beta   90.00
_cell.angle_gamma   90.00
#
_symmetry.space_group_name_H-M   'P 1'
#
loop_
_entity.id
_entity.type
_entity.pdbx_description
1 polymer ?
#
loop_
_entity_poly.entity_id
_entity_poly.type
_entity_poly.pdbx_seq_one_letter_code
_entity_poly.pdbx_strand_id
1 'polypeptide(L)'
;MKNFLQIWLVPVVLLSGSTLFSCNDPVDVKPTLTNAEVETLNFMIQEEKLARDVYTYFFDLYGLNIFGNISGSEQKHMDKVRDLMIAYDLEVNVPEAAGVFSIDALQTLYNDLILSGEQSLLDALIVGATIEDKDIF
;
A
#
# COMPACT_ATOMS: atom_id res chain seq x y z
N MET A 1 1.30 -76.23 -39.72
CA MET A 1 0.32 -76.50 -40.79
C MET A 1 -1.04 -75.97 -40.36
N LYS A 2 -1.72 -75.27 -41.29
CA LYS A 2 -3.13 -74.81 -41.28
C LYS A 2 -3.43 -73.43 -40.65
N ASN A 3 -3.59 -72.46 -41.56
CA ASN A 3 -4.52 -71.33 -41.51
C ASN A 3 -5.89 -71.73 -40.92
N PHE A 4 -6.63 -70.79 -40.34
CA PHE A 4 -8.04 -70.54 -40.71
C PHE A 4 -8.51 -69.14 -40.28
N LEU A 5 -9.28 -68.51 -41.17
CA LEU A 5 -9.94 -67.21 -41.05
C LEU A 5 -11.08 -67.20 -40.01
N GLN A 6 -11.48 -65.98 -39.59
CA GLN A 6 -12.83 -65.39 -39.69
C GLN A 6 -13.45 -64.80 -38.39
N ILE A 7 -13.37 -63.45 -38.29
CA ILE A 7 -14.41 -62.44 -38.00
C ILE A 7 -15.48 -62.76 -36.93
N TRP A 8 -15.64 -61.87 -35.92
CA TRP A 8 -16.93 -61.22 -35.59
C TRP A 8 -16.70 -59.82 -34.98
N LEU A 9 -17.32 -58.82 -35.60
CA LEU A 9 -17.53 -57.46 -35.08
C LEU A 9 -18.51 -57.49 -33.91
N VAL A 10 -18.17 -56.84 -32.79
CA VAL A 10 -19.14 -56.28 -31.84
C VAL A 10 -18.69 -54.86 -31.46
N PRO A 11 -19.57 -53.85 -31.57
CA PRO A 11 -19.22 -52.45 -31.33
C PRO A 11 -19.23 -52.08 -29.84
N VAL A 12 -18.40 -51.09 -29.49
CA VAL A 12 -18.63 -49.91 -28.61
C VAL A 12 -19.35 -50.19 -27.27
N VAL A 13 -18.78 -49.82 -26.11
CA VAL A 13 -19.15 -48.59 -25.37
C VAL A 13 -18.42 -48.56 -24.00
N LEU A 14 -17.75 -47.43 -23.74
CA LEU A 14 -17.53 -46.67 -22.47
C LEU A 14 -17.04 -47.42 -21.21
N LEU A 15 -16.16 -46.88 -20.34
CA LEU A 15 -16.18 -45.53 -19.79
C LEU A 15 -14.81 -45.26 -19.13
N SER A 16 -14.13 -44.20 -19.58
CA SER A 16 -12.99 -43.59 -18.90
C SER A 16 -13.46 -42.85 -17.65
N GLY A 17 -12.69 -42.89 -16.56
CA GLY A 17 -12.93 -41.94 -15.47
C GLY A 17 -12.18 -42.24 -14.17
N SER A 18 -10.86 -42.08 -14.15
CA SER A 18 -10.13 -41.80 -12.92
C SER A 18 -10.24 -40.29 -12.65
N THR A 19 -11.28 -39.86 -11.96
CA THR A 19 -11.32 -38.49 -11.41
C THR A 19 -10.56 -38.48 -10.10
N LEU A 20 -9.34 -37.95 -10.16
CA LEU A 20 -8.64 -37.43 -8.99
C LEU A 20 -9.55 -36.39 -8.33
N PHE A 21 -9.90 -36.60 -7.07
CA PHE A 21 -10.48 -35.54 -6.25
C PHE A 21 -9.39 -34.49 -6.05
N SER A 22 -9.45 -33.44 -6.87
CA SER A 22 -8.73 -32.19 -6.65
C SER A 22 -9.35 -31.54 -5.41
N CYS A 23 -8.55 -31.34 -4.37
CA CYS A 23 -8.95 -30.54 -3.22
C CYS A 23 -9.31 -29.14 -3.73
N ASN A 24 -10.50 -28.64 -3.37
CA ASN A 24 -10.81 -27.23 -3.52
C ASN A 24 -9.92 -26.47 -2.53
N ASP A 25 -8.81 -25.91 -3.02
CA ASP A 25 -8.12 -24.86 -2.27
C ASP A 25 -9.12 -23.73 -2.04
N PRO A 26 -9.23 -23.18 -0.81
CA PRO A 26 -9.97 -21.94 -0.61
C PRO A 26 -9.30 -20.90 -1.51
N VAL A 27 -9.99 -20.52 -2.58
CA VAL A 27 -9.56 -19.38 -3.40
C VAL A 27 -9.65 -18.18 -2.46
N ASP A 28 -8.49 -17.70 -2.02
CA ASP A 28 -8.36 -16.44 -1.30
C ASP A 28 -8.71 -15.32 -2.28
N VAL A 29 -10.01 -15.08 -2.46
CA VAL A 29 -10.52 -13.98 -3.27
C VAL A 29 -10.35 -12.72 -2.43
N LYS A 30 -9.22 -12.03 -2.58
CA LYS A 30 -9.09 -10.67 -2.07
C LYS A 30 -10.18 -9.80 -2.72
N PRO A 31 -10.94 -9.01 -1.95
CA PRO A 31 -11.94 -8.12 -2.52
C PRO A 31 -11.25 -7.14 -3.48
N THR A 32 -11.87 -6.87 -4.62
CA THR A 32 -11.34 -5.87 -5.55
C THR A 32 -11.59 -4.48 -4.97
N LEU A 33 -10.54 -3.66 -4.91
CA LEU A 33 -10.67 -2.27 -4.49
C LEU A 33 -11.42 -1.45 -5.54
N THR A 34 -12.25 -0.53 -5.06
CA THR A 34 -12.81 0.54 -5.88
C THR A 34 -11.73 1.57 -6.22
N ASN A 35 -11.95 2.35 -7.29
CA ASN A 35 -11.03 3.43 -7.65
C ASN A 35 -10.86 4.44 -6.50
N ALA A 36 -11.93 4.73 -5.75
CA ALA A 36 -11.88 5.62 -4.61
C ALA A 36 -10.95 5.08 -3.50
N GLU A 37 -11.00 3.79 -3.19
CA GLU A 37 -10.09 3.18 -2.21
C GLU A 37 -8.64 3.19 -2.69
N VAL A 38 -8.40 2.98 -3.98
CA VAL A 38 -7.05 3.09 -4.57
C VAL A 38 -6.53 4.52 -4.48
N GLU A 39 -7.36 5.52 -4.79
CA GLU A 39 -7.03 6.94 -4.64
C GLU A 39 -6.75 7.29 -3.17
N THR A 40 -7.55 6.78 -2.24
CA THR A 40 -7.32 6.95 -0.80
C THR A 40 -5.97 6.38 -0.37
N LEU A 41 -5.60 5.17 -0.79
CA LEU A 41 -4.29 4.59 -0.44
C LEU A 41 -3.12 5.41 -0.98
N ASN A 42 -3.24 5.93 -2.20
CA ASN A 42 -2.24 6.81 -2.81
C ASN A 42 -2.12 8.17 -2.11
N PHE A 43 -3.25 8.68 -1.58
CA PHE A 43 -3.26 9.89 -0.77
C PHE A 43 -2.60 9.64 0.59
N MET A 44 -3.07 8.61 1.32
CA MET A 44 -2.58 8.27 2.66
C MET A 44 -1.07 8.06 2.68
N ILE A 45 -0.49 7.28 1.75
CA ILE A 45 0.96 7.06 1.76
C ILE A 45 1.77 8.35 1.57
N GLN A 46 1.23 9.35 0.87
CA GLN A 46 1.88 10.65 0.70
C GLN A 46 1.58 11.62 1.85
N GLU A 47 0.44 11.48 2.52
CA GLU A 47 0.11 12.21 3.75
C GLU A 47 1.04 11.79 4.90
N GLU A 48 1.26 10.49 5.07
CA GLU A 48 2.22 9.91 6.02
C GLU A 48 3.65 10.37 5.71
N LYS A 49 4.00 10.46 4.42
CA LYS A 49 5.27 11.06 3.99
C LYS A 49 5.35 12.53 4.38
N LEU A 50 4.27 13.29 4.25
CA LEU A 50 4.24 14.71 4.61
C LEU A 50 4.51 14.86 6.11
N ALA A 51 3.85 14.07 6.94
CA ALA A 51 4.09 14.05 8.37
C ALA A 51 5.56 13.72 8.70
N ARG A 52 6.08 12.62 8.14
CA ARG A 52 7.48 12.21 8.29
C ARG A 52 8.46 13.32 7.90
N ASP A 53 8.26 13.93 6.72
CA ASP A 53 9.18 14.92 6.17
C ASP A 53 9.14 16.23 6.98
N VAL A 54 7.96 16.68 7.42
CA VAL A 54 7.82 17.86 8.30
C VAL A 54 8.51 17.61 9.65
N TYR A 55 8.28 16.46 10.27
CA TYR A 55 8.94 16.12 11.53
C TYR A 55 10.46 15.97 11.39
N THR A 56 10.93 15.41 10.27
CA THR A 56 12.36 15.35 9.97
C THR A 56 12.95 16.76 9.86
N TYR A 57 12.28 17.65 9.14
CA TYR A 57 12.70 19.04 9.00
C TYR A 57 12.80 19.75 10.36
N PHE A 58 11.79 19.62 11.22
CA PHE A 58 11.81 20.25 12.55
C PHE A 58 12.77 19.60 13.52
N PHE A 59 13.06 18.30 13.38
CA PHE A 59 14.14 17.67 14.13
C PHE A 59 15.48 18.32 13.78
N ASP A 60 15.77 18.51 12.50
CA ASP A 60 17.01 19.16 12.04
C ASP A 60 17.08 20.62 12.47
N LEU A 61 15.96 21.35 12.44
CA LEU A 61 15.90 22.77 12.81
C LEU A 61 16.00 23.02 14.32
N TYR A 62 15.27 22.25 15.14
CA TYR A 62 15.12 22.51 16.57
C TYR A 62 15.83 21.50 17.48
N GLY A 63 16.22 20.33 16.98
CA GLY A 63 16.98 19.32 17.73
C GLY A 63 16.20 18.60 18.84
N LEU A 64 14.86 18.65 18.81
CA LEU A 64 14.04 17.97 19.82
C LEU A 64 13.71 16.54 19.45
N ASN A 65 14.08 15.61 20.31
CA ASN A 65 13.87 14.17 20.11
C ASN A 65 12.42 13.77 19.81
N ILE A 66 11.42 14.55 20.24
CA ILE A 66 10.02 14.25 19.93
C ILE A 66 9.78 14.22 18.40
N PHE A 67 10.33 15.17 17.66
CA PHE A 67 10.18 15.22 16.20
C PHE A 67 10.86 14.01 15.53
N GLY A 68 12.07 13.65 15.97
CA GLY A 68 12.77 12.47 15.43
C GLY A 68 12.06 11.15 15.75
N ASN A 69 11.50 11.02 16.95
CA ASN A 69 10.74 9.84 17.35
C ASN A 69 9.45 9.69 16.54
N ILE A 70 8.72 10.80 16.32
CA ILE A 70 7.47 10.78 15.55
C ILE A 70 7.76 10.55 14.07
N SER A 71 8.76 11.21 13.46
CA SER A 71 9.20 10.89 12.09
C SER A 71 9.50 9.39 11.90
N GLY A 72 10.15 8.75 12.89
CA GLY A 72 10.36 7.31 12.89
C GLY A 72 9.08 6.46 13.05
N SER A 73 8.01 7.01 13.62
CA SER A 73 6.68 6.41 13.64
C SER A 73 5.97 6.56 12.30
N GLU A 74 6.00 7.75 11.70
CA GLU A 74 5.39 8.00 10.39
C GLU A 74 6.03 7.17 9.28
N GLN A 75 7.33 6.89 9.37
CA GLN A 75 7.95 5.91 8.46
C GLN A 75 7.31 4.53 8.58
N LYS A 76 6.93 4.08 9.79
CA LYS A 76 6.26 2.79 9.97
C LYS A 76 4.84 2.84 9.42
N HIS A 77 4.14 3.96 9.56
CA HIS A 77 2.81 4.12 8.95
C HIS A 77 2.91 4.05 7.42
N MET A 78 3.83 4.80 6.81
CA MET A 78 4.14 4.68 5.37
C MET A 78 4.43 3.24 4.95
N ASP A 79 5.24 2.51 5.73
CA ASP A 79 5.58 1.12 5.44
C ASP A 79 4.33 0.23 5.51
N LYS A 80 3.40 0.48 6.43
CA LYS A 80 2.13 -0.26 6.52
C LYS A 80 1.20 0.01 5.35
N VAL A 81 1.09 1.27 4.91
CA VAL A 81 0.30 1.60 3.70
C VAL A 81 0.94 0.97 2.47
N ARG A 82 2.29 1.01 2.35
CA ARG A 82 3.03 0.33 1.28
C ARG A 82 2.78 -1.18 1.28
N ASP A 83 2.89 -1.83 2.43
CA ASP A 83 2.64 -3.28 2.58
C ASP A 83 1.22 -3.63 2.08
N LEU A 84 0.22 -2.80 2.43
CA LEU A 84 -1.17 -2.97 2.01
C LEU A 84 -1.33 -2.78 0.50
N MET A 85 -0.74 -1.73 -0.07
CA MET A 85 -0.77 -1.48 -1.52
C MET A 85 -0.16 -2.66 -2.30
N ILE A 86 0.98 -3.18 -1.84
CA ILE A 86 1.62 -4.37 -2.43
C ILE A 86 0.71 -5.60 -2.35
N ALA A 87 0.03 -5.84 -1.22
CA ALA A 87 -0.89 -6.96 -1.09
C ALA A 87 -2.07 -6.91 -2.09
N TYR A 88 -2.47 -5.71 -2.51
CA TYR A 88 -3.49 -5.48 -3.53
C TYR A 88 -2.92 -5.37 -4.96
N ASP A 89 -1.63 -5.67 -5.17
CA ASP A 89 -0.93 -5.53 -6.46
C ASP A 89 -0.98 -4.09 -7.04
N LEU A 90 -1.00 -3.07 -6.17
CA LEU A 90 -0.97 -1.67 -6.57
C LEU A 90 0.49 -1.19 -6.75
N GLU A 91 0.70 -0.35 -7.75
CA GLU A 91 1.97 0.36 -7.90
C GLU A 91 2.12 1.42 -6.80
N VAL A 92 3.31 1.50 -6.20
CA VAL A 92 3.63 2.49 -5.17
C VAL A 92 4.51 3.57 -5.79
N ASN A 93 3.90 4.71 -6.12
CA ASN A 93 4.59 5.86 -6.71
C ASN A 93 4.61 7.04 -5.74
N VAL A 94 5.64 7.09 -4.90
CA VAL A 94 5.86 8.16 -3.94
C VAL A 94 7.19 8.83 -4.28
N PRO A 95 7.26 10.16 -4.45
CA PRO A 95 8.53 10.84 -4.71
C PRO A 95 9.55 10.58 -3.59
N GLU A 96 10.79 10.26 -3.94
CA GLU A 96 11.82 9.93 -2.93
C GLU A 96 12.39 11.17 -2.24
N ALA A 97 12.35 12.34 -2.90
CA ALA A 97 12.89 13.57 -2.36
C ALA A 97 12.04 14.10 -1.19
N ALA A 98 12.73 14.49 -0.10
CA ALA A 98 12.09 15.11 1.05
C ALA A 98 11.37 16.40 0.63
N GLY A 99 10.15 16.60 1.14
CA GLY A 99 9.35 17.78 0.85
C GLY A 99 8.78 17.84 -0.58
N VAL A 100 8.94 16.78 -1.38
CA VAL A 100 8.36 16.68 -2.74
C VAL A 100 7.16 15.73 -2.75
N PHE A 101 6.05 16.16 -3.33
CA PHE A 101 4.80 15.39 -3.40
C PHE A 101 4.23 15.44 -4.83
N SER A 102 3.57 14.36 -5.26
CA SER A 102 2.88 14.33 -6.55
C SER A 102 1.44 14.85 -6.47
N ILE A 103 0.91 15.01 -5.27
CA ILE A 103 -0.41 15.59 -5.00
C ILE A 103 -0.24 17.06 -4.62
N ASP A 104 -0.72 17.97 -5.48
CA ASP A 104 -0.56 19.42 -5.30
C ASP A 104 -1.07 19.95 -3.95
N ALA A 105 -2.16 19.36 -3.43
CA ALA A 105 -2.70 19.70 -2.12
C ALA A 105 -1.70 19.40 -0.98
N LEU A 106 -1.02 18.24 -1.03
CA LEU A 106 0.00 17.87 -0.05
C LEU A 106 1.27 18.71 -0.23
N GLN A 107 1.65 19.03 -1.47
CA GLN A 107 2.79 19.92 -1.72
C GLN A 107 2.55 21.31 -1.12
N THR A 108 1.35 21.84 -1.28
CA THR A 108 0.94 23.13 -0.71
C THR A 108 0.93 23.06 0.81
N LEU A 109 0.30 22.02 1.38
CA LEU A 109 0.23 21.82 2.82
C LEU A 109 1.62 21.70 3.45
N TYR A 110 2.54 20.93 2.85
CA TYR A 110 3.91 20.83 3.32
C TYR A 110 4.57 22.21 3.41
N ASN A 111 4.50 23.00 2.33
CA ASN A 111 5.10 24.34 2.30
C ASN A 111 4.51 25.24 3.40
N ASP A 112 3.19 25.23 3.58
CA ASP A 112 2.51 26.04 4.59
C ASP A 112 2.90 25.62 6.02
N LEU A 113 3.00 24.32 6.29
CA LEU A 113 3.38 23.79 7.60
C LEU A 113 4.84 24.11 7.93
N ILE A 114 5.76 23.98 6.96
CA ILE A 114 7.16 24.39 7.14
C ILE A 114 7.23 25.89 7.46
N LEU A 115 6.61 26.74 6.63
CA LEU A 115 6.60 28.19 6.84
C LEU A 115 6.02 28.57 8.21
N SER A 116 4.97 27.88 8.67
CA SER A 116 4.39 28.12 9.99
C SER A 116 5.32 27.68 11.11
N GLY A 117 5.90 26.48 11.03
CA GLY A 117 6.72 25.93 12.11
C GLY A 117 8.12 26.50 12.21
N GLU A 118 8.64 27.14 11.16
CA GLU A 118 9.91 27.88 11.18
C GLU A 118 9.87 29.13 12.08
N GLN A 119 8.68 29.62 12.41
CA GLN A 119 8.51 30.87 13.15
C GLN A 119 9.02 30.76 14.59
N SER A 120 8.78 29.63 15.24
CA SER A 120 9.30 29.30 16.56
C SER A 120 9.13 27.82 16.88
N LEU A 121 9.83 27.38 17.92
CA LEU A 121 9.64 26.03 18.44
C LEU A 121 8.18 25.75 18.85
N LEU A 122 7.49 26.73 19.44
CA LEU A 122 6.08 26.56 19.83
C LEU A 122 5.22 26.33 18.59
N ASP A 123 5.47 27.08 17.51
CA ASP A 123 4.73 26.94 16.26
C ASP A 123 4.99 25.58 15.60
N ALA A 124 6.23 25.06 15.66
CA ALA A 124 6.54 23.71 15.18
C ALA A 124 5.80 22.60 15.96
N LEU A 125 5.64 22.76 17.28
CA LEU A 125 4.85 21.83 18.09
C LEU A 125 3.35 21.91 17.77
N ILE A 126 2.84 23.12 17.48
CA ILE A 126 1.46 23.32 17.03
C ILE A 126 1.25 22.70 15.64
N VAL A 127 2.22 22.84 14.72
CA VAL A 127 2.21 22.18 13.41
C VAL A 127 2.13 20.67 13.59
N GLY A 128 2.92 20.09 14.50
CA GLY A 128 2.83 18.67 14.83
C GLY A 128 1.41 18.27 15.23
N ALA A 129 0.82 18.96 16.22
CA ALA A 129 -0.57 18.69 16.63
C ALA A 129 -1.58 18.87 15.48
N THR A 130 -1.32 19.80 14.55
CA THR A 130 -2.18 20.05 13.39
C THR A 130 -2.11 18.91 12.37
N ILE A 131 -0.92 18.31 12.18
CA ILE A 131 -0.74 17.13 11.33
C ILE A 131 -1.53 15.96 11.89
N GLU A 132 -1.38 15.66 13.19
CA GLU A 132 -2.09 14.55 13.83
C GLU A 132 -3.61 14.73 13.83
N ASP A 133 -4.11 15.95 14.01
CA ASP A 133 -5.56 16.22 13.94
C ASP A 133 -6.10 16.00 12.52
N LYS A 134 -5.30 16.29 11.48
CA LYS A 134 -5.67 16.01 10.09
C LYS A 134 -5.63 14.53 9.75
N ASP A 135 -4.63 13.80 10.24
CA ASP A 135 -4.50 12.36 9.99
C ASP A 135 -5.68 11.55 10.58
N ILE A 136 -6.33 12.08 11.62
CA ILE A 136 -7.47 11.44 12.29
C ILE A 136 -8.82 11.70 11.59
N PHE A 137 -9.01 12.83 10.89
CA PHE A 137 -10.33 13.32 10.44
C PHE A 137 -10.41 13.70 8.96
#